data_AF-A0A5P1R8Z8-F1
#
_entry.id   AF-A0A5P1R8Z8-F1
#
_cell.length_a   1.000
_cell.length_b   1.000
_cell.length_c   1.000
_cell.angle_alpha   90.00
_cell.angle_beta   90.00
_cell.angle_gamma   90.00
#
_symmetry.space_group_name_H-M   'P 1'
#
loop_
_entity.id
_entity.type
_entity.pdbx_description
1 polymer ?
#
loop_
_entity_poly.entity_id
_entity_poly.type
_entity_poly.pdbx_seq_one_letter_code
_entity_poly.pdbx_strand_id
1 'polypeptide(L)'
;MRVLMHWIAPAIFQMAYFIFRSRLFRNSPRRHQWLMKIFRFAADNGSRNALSVYGHLLHFRGEGKDNRIQGAIYLEKAAAKGDMKAQYQMGKIYEEGFEHYFQPSYKQALHFYRLAANQGHTLAIKRMRDVYHHGELDMLPDPEEAQRWADKQPALPVL
;
A
#
# COMPACT_ATOMS: atom_id res chain seq x y z
N MET A 1 6.94 -1.57 28.94
CA MET A 1 7.18 -2.55 27.86
C MET A 1 6.71 -2.10 26.47
N ARG A 2 5.46 -1.61 26.28
CA ARG A 2 4.96 -1.19 24.95
C ARG A 2 5.79 -0.10 24.24
N VAL A 3 6.31 0.87 24.98
CA VAL A 3 7.14 1.96 24.40
C VAL A 3 8.44 1.42 23.80
N LEU A 4 9.13 0.52 24.50
CA LEU A 4 10.36 -0.11 23.99
C LEU A 4 10.09 -0.90 22.70
N MET A 5 8.97 -1.64 22.65
CA MET A 5 8.58 -2.45 21.48
C MET A 5 8.34 -1.61 20.24
N HIS A 6 7.78 -0.41 20.39
CA HIS A 6 7.59 0.55 19.30
C HIS A 6 8.92 0.94 18.63
N TRP A 7 9.97 1.17 19.43
CA TRP A 7 11.28 1.59 18.93
C TRP A 7 12.09 0.47 18.27
N ILE A 8 11.97 -0.77 18.74
CA ILE A 8 12.70 -1.92 18.17
C ILE A 8 11.99 -2.53 16.96
N ALA A 9 10.68 -2.34 16.82
CA ALA A 9 9.87 -2.94 15.76
C ALA A 9 10.38 -2.64 14.33
N PRO A 10 10.80 -1.42 13.97
CA PRO A 10 11.39 -1.15 12.66
C PRO A 10 12.66 -1.96 12.39
N ALA A 11 13.56 -2.09 13.37
CA ALA A 11 14.82 -2.81 13.21
C ALA A 11 14.59 -4.33 13.02
N ILE A 12 13.72 -4.91 13.85
CA ILE A 12 13.33 -6.32 13.74
C ILE A 12 12.65 -6.58 12.38
N PHE A 13 11.79 -5.67 11.93
CA PHE A 13 11.17 -5.76 10.61
C PHE A 13 12.21 -5.75 9.49
N GLN A 14 13.21 -4.85 9.53
CA GLN A 14 14.23 -4.77 8.48
C GLN A 14 15.02 -6.08 8.34
N MET A 15 15.42 -6.68 9.48
CA MET A 15 16.08 -7.98 9.48
C MET A 15 15.19 -9.07 8.88
N ALA A 16 13.92 -9.16 9.31
CA ALA A 16 12.98 -10.13 8.77
C ALA A 16 12.68 -9.88 7.29
N TYR A 17 12.62 -8.63 6.86
CA TYR A 17 12.37 -8.25 5.47
C TYR A 17 13.57 -8.58 4.56
N PHE A 18 14.80 -8.42 5.05
CA PHE A 18 15.99 -8.90 4.38
C PHE A 18 15.92 -10.42 4.17
N ILE A 19 15.60 -11.15 5.24
CA ILE A 19 15.39 -12.60 5.15
C ILE A 19 14.31 -12.89 4.12
N PHE A 20 13.13 -12.28 4.18
CA PHE A 20 12.01 -12.48 3.24
C PHE A 20 12.42 -12.30 1.77
N ARG A 21 13.24 -11.27 1.45
CA ARG A 21 13.75 -11.04 0.10
C ARG A 21 14.86 -12.00 -0.33
N SER A 22 15.56 -12.61 0.62
CA SER A 22 16.59 -13.60 0.32
C SER A 22 15.99 -14.89 -0.28
N ARG A 23 16.74 -15.50 -1.21
CA ARG A 23 16.35 -16.77 -1.87
C ARG A 23 16.48 -17.98 -0.95
N LEU A 24 17.19 -17.84 0.18
CA LEU A 24 17.43 -18.93 1.13
C LEU A 24 16.09 -19.43 1.70
N PHE A 25 15.82 -20.72 1.57
CA PHE A 25 14.62 -21.40 2.10
C PHE A 25 13.27 -20.78 1.69
N ARG A 26 13.13 -20.32 0.43
CA ARG A 26 11.90 -19.68 -0.09
C ARG A 26 10.61 -20.46 0.17
N ASN A 27 10.70 -21.78 0.14
CA ASN A 27 9.55 -22.67 0.24
C ASN A 27 9.37 -23.30 1.63
N SER A 28 10.10 -22.83 2.65
CA SER A 28 9.97 -23.39 4.01
C SER A 28 8.74 -22.85 4.73
N PRO A 29 7.76 -23.69 5.12
CA PRO A 29 6.57 -23.25 5.85
C PRO A 29 6.90 -22.62 7.19
N ARG A 30 7.90 -23.17 7.91
CA ARG A 30 8.34 -22.65 9.21
C ARG A 30 8.89 -21.22 9.09
N ARG A 31 9.69 -20.97 8.06
CA ARG A 31 10.19 -19.61 7.78
C ARG A 31 9.05 -18.67 7.45
N HIS A 32 8.11 -19.08 6.60
CA HIS A 32 6.95 -18.26 6.26
C HIS A 32 6.14 -17.88 7.51
N GLN A 33 5.79 -18.87 8.35
CA GLN A 33 5.05 -18.62 9.59
C GLN A 33 5.81 -17.69 10.54
N TRP A 34 7.13 -17.87 10.68
CA TRP A 34 7.95 -17.00 11.49
C TRP A 34 7.97 -15.56 10.95
N LEU A 35 8.15 -15.37 9.64
CA LEU A 35 8.10 -14.05 9.00
C LEU A 35 6.75 -13.37 9.21
N MET A 36 5.63 -14.09 9.05
CA MET A 36 4.29 -13.53 9.27
C MET A 36 4.08 -13.08 10.72
N LYS A 37 4.58 -13.85 11.71
CA LYS A 37 4.55 -13.44 13.13
C LYS A 37 5.35 -12.16 13.38
N ILE A 38 6.55 -12.06 12.80
CA ILE A 38 7.40 -10.87 12.95
C ILE A 38 6.80 -9.65 12.25
N PHE A 39 6.27 -9.83 11.03
CA PHE A 39 5.61 -8.75 10.29
C PHE A 39 4.38 -8.24 11.04
N ARG A 40 3.54 -9.15 11.56
CA ARG A 40 2.42 -8.79 12.43
C ARG A 40 2.88 -8.02 13.66
N PHE A 41 3.86 -8.56 14.40
CA PHE A 41 4.38 -7.90 15.60
C PHE A 41 4.87 -6.47 15.30
N ALA A 42 5.65 -6.29 14.25
CA ALA A 42 6.17 -4.97 13.89
C ALA A 42 5.06 -4.01 13.41
N ALA A 43 4.07 -4.53 12.68
CA ALA A 43 2.90 -3.78 12.24
C ALA A 43 2.04 -3.31 13.44
N ASP A 44 1.75 -4.21 14.38
CA ASP A 44 1.00 -3.93 15.60
C ASP A 44 1.74 -2.92 16.52
N ASN A 45 3.07 -2.88 16.42
CA ASN A 45 3.91 -1.88 17.09
C ASN A 45 4.21 -0.65 16.22
N GLY A 46 3.46 -0.44 15.14
CA GLY A 46 3.42 0.83 14.41
C GLY A 46 4.55 1.06 13.40
N SER A 47 5.35 0.05 13.07
CA SER A 47 6.33 0.15 11.97
C SER A 47 5.61 0.37 10.64
N ARG A 48 5.81 1.54 10.02
CA ARG A 48 5.17 1.91 8.75
C ARG A 48 5.38 0.88 7.65
N ASN A 49 6.62 0.43 7.48
CA ASN A 49 6.97 -0.55 6.45
C ASN A 49 6.34 -1.91 6.74
N ALA A 50 6.24 -2.29 8.01
CA ALA A 50 5.58 -3.54 8.40
C ALA A 50 4.08 -3.47 8.18
N LEU A 51 3.41 -2.35 8.52
CA LEU A 51 2.00 -2.12 8.20
C LEU A 51 1.75 -2.30 6.69
N SER A 52 2.58 -1.68 5.85
CA SER A 52 2.46 -1.74 4.38
C SER A 52 2.69 -3.17 3.86
N VAL A 53 3.79 -3.82 4.25
CA VAL A 53 4.14 -5.17 3.76
C VAL A 53 3.17 -6.24 4.28
N TYR A 54 2.86 -6.23 5.57
CA TYR A 54 1.95 -7.20 6.17
C TYR A 54 0.53 -7.01 5.65
N GLY A 55 0.07 -5.76 5.55
CA GLY A 55 -1.23 -5.42 4.97
C GLY A 55 -1.36 -5.90 3.53
N HIS A 56 -0.36 -5.66 2.70
CA HIS A 56 -0.33 -6.15 1.32
C HIS A 56 -0.39 -7.69 1.25
N LEU A 57 0.43 -8.38 2.06
CA LEU A 57 0.45 -9.84 2.07
C LEU A 57 -0.91 -10.42 2.47
N LEU A 58 -1.53 -9.88 3.53
CA LEU A 58 -2.84 -10.33 3.97
C LEU A 58 -3.95 -10.01 2.95
N HIS A 59 -3.96 -8.79 2.39
CA HIS A 59 -5.02 -8.36 1.49
C HIS A 59 -5.03 -9.12 0.17
N PHE A 60 -3.85 -9.35 -0.43
CA PHE A 60 -3.75 -9.96 -1.76
C PHE A 60 -3.45 -11.46 -1.73
N ARG A 61 -2.93 -12.00 -0.61
CA ARG A 61 -2.50 -13.40 -0.51
C ARG A 61 -2.99 -14.12 0.74
N GLY A 62 -3.70 -13.42 1.65
CA GLY A 62 -4.29 -14.02 2.83
C GLY A 62 -5.42 -14.97 2.44
N GLU A 63 -5.43 -16.15 3.05
CA GLU A 63 -6.50 -17.12 2.88
C GLU A 63 -7.76 -16.64 3.60
N GLY A 64 -8.90 -16.60 2.90
CA GLY A 64 -10.17 -16.20 3.47
C GLY A 64 -10.41 -14.68 3.49
N LYS A 65 -11.69 -14.30 3.56
CA LYS A 65 -12.14 -12.90 3.47
C LYS A 65 -11.66 -12.06 4.66
N ASP A 66 -11.73 -12.60 5.87
CA ASP A 66 -11.36 -11.88 7.10
C ASP A 66 -9.89 -11.46 7.10
N ASN A 67 -8.99 -12.33 6.63
CA ASN A 67 -7.58 -11.99 6.48
C ASN A 67 -7.39 -10.87 5.46
N ARG A 68 -8.13 -10.90 4.35
CA ARG A 68 -8.01 -9.86 3.32
C ARG A 68 -8.56 -8.51 3.80
N ILE A 69 -9.66 -8.50 4.55
CA ILE A 69 -10.20 -7.31 5.21
C ILE A 69 -9.17 -6.76 6.20
N GLN A 70 -8.60 -7.63 7.04
CA GLN A 70 -7.58 -7.24 8.00
C GLN A 70 -6.34 -6.65 7.30
N GLY A 71 -5.97 -7.18 6.13
CA GLY A 71 -4.92 -6.65 5.30
C GLY A 71 -5.19 -5.22 4.82
N ALA A 72 -6.40 -4.94 4.34
CA ALA A 72 -6.83 -3.60 3.94
C ALA A 72 -6.81 -2.61 5.13
N ILE A 73 -7.21 -3.04 6.33
CA ILE A 73 -7.10 -2.22 7.56
C ILE A 73 -5.64 -1.87 7.88
N TYR A 74 -4.70 -2.80 7.70
CA TYR A 74 -3.27 -2.51 7.87
C TYR A 74 -2.73 -1.57 6.78
N LEU A 75 -3.21 -1.69 5.54
CA LEU A 75 -2.88 -0.78 4.45
C LEU A 75 -3.40 0.64 4.71
N GLU A 76 -4.61 0.80 5.22
CA GLU A 76 -5.16 2.10 5.62
C GLU A 76 -4.28 2.77 6.68
N LYS A 77 -3.87 2.02 7.72
CA LYS A 77 -2.93 2.51 8.75
C LYS A 77 -1.57 2.90 8.16
N ALA A 78 -1.04 2.14 7.21
CA ALA A 78 0.20 2.47 6.52
C ALA A 78 0.06 3.75 5.67
N ALA A 79 -1.07 3.89 4.96
CA ALA A 79 -1.38 5.03 4.12
C ALA A 79 -1.52 6.32 4.95
N ALA A 80 -2.16 6.24 6.12
CA ALA A 80 -2.25 7.33 7.10
C ALA A 80 -0.87 7.76 7.65
N LYS A 81 0.11 6.85 7.66
CA LYS A 81 1.52 7.15 7.99
C LYS A 81 2.36 7.60 6.79
N GLY A 82 1.73 7.90 5.67
CA GLY A 82 2.39 8.41 4.48
C GLY A 82 3.05 7.33 3.61
N ASP A 83 2.77 6.04 3.81
CA ASP A 83 3.36 5.00 2.95
C ASP A 83 2.77 5.10 1.53
N MET A 84 3.60 5.55 0.59
CA MET A 84 3.24 5.79 -0.80
C MET A 84 2.58 4.57 -1.49
N LYS A 85 3.09 3.36 -1.23
CA LYS A 85 2.54 2.14 -1.84
C LYS A 85 1.19 1.78 -1.24
N ALA A 86 1.03 1.94 0.06
CA ALA A 86 -0.24 1.69 0.73
C ALA A 86 -1.29 2.72 0.33
N GLN A 87 -0.92 3.99 0.15
CA GLN A 87 -1.82 5.01 -0.39
C GLN A 87 -2.34 4.62 -1.77
N TYR A 88 -1.48 4.20 -2.71
CA TYR A 88 -1.95 3.71 -4.01
C TYR A 88 -2.92 2.52 -3.87
N GLN A 89 -2.60 1.56 -3.00
CA GLN A 89 -3.47 0.40 -2.76
C GLN A 89 -4.82 0.79 -2.13
N MET A 90 -4.85 1.76 -1.22
CA MET A 90 -6.10 2.29 -0.67
C MET A 90 -6.91 3.05 -1.72
N GLY A 91 -6.24 3.74 -2.65
CA GLY A 91 -6.89 4.32 -3.82
C GLY A 91 -7.67 3.28 -4.60
N LYS A 92 -7.03 2.14 -4.89
CA LYS A 92 -7.68 0.99 -5.56
C LYS A 92 -8.83 0.40 -4.75
N ILE A 93 -8.61 0.21 -3.44
CA ILE A 93 -9.62 -0.39 -2.55
C ILE A 93 -10.87 0.50 -2.47
N TYR A 94 -10.75 1.82 -2.42
CA TYR A 94 -11.92 2.70 -2.44
C TYR A 94 -12.50 2.90 -3.83
N GLU A 95 -11.73 2.72 -4.89
CA GLU A 95 -12.27 2.74 -6.24
C GLU A 95 -13.21 1.55 -6.49
N GLU A 96 -12.77 0.35 -6.13
CA GLU A 96 -13.49 -0.91 -6.38
C GLU A 96 -14.44 -1.28 -5.23
N GLY A 97 -14.18 -0.75 -4.02
CA GLY A 97 -14.70 -1.30 -2.77
C GLY A 97 -14.04 -2.61 -2.36
N PHE A 98 -14.19 -3.01 -1.11
CA PHE A 98 -13.78 -4.33 -0.64
C PHE A 98 -14.68 -4.85 0.48
N GLU A 99 -15.46 -5.88 0.14
CA GLU A 99 -16.45 -6.51 1.02
C GLU A 99 -17.36 -5.44 1.66
N HIS A 100 -17.94 -5.73 2.83
CA HIS A 100 -18.78 -4.75 3.55
C HIS A 100 -17.98 -3.66 4.25
N TYR A 101 -16.65 -3.84 4.41
CA TYR A 101 -15.82 -2.98 5.25
C TYR A 101 -15.37 -1.69 4.54
N PHE A 102 -14.98 -1.79 3.27
CA PHE A 102 -14.55 -0.64 2.47
C PHE A 102 -15.55 -0.42 1.34
N GLN A 103 -16.54 0.44 1.57
CA GLN A 103 -17.48 0.78 0.50
C GLN A 103 -16.78 1.61 -0.59
N PRO A 104 -17.14 1.42 -1.88
CA PRO A 104 -16.62 2.26 -2.94
C PRO A 104 -16.84 3.75 -2.65
N SER A 105 -15.81 4.55 -2.85
CA SER A 105 -15.84 6.00 -2.69
C SER A 105 -14.78 6.64 -3.60
N TYR A 106 -15.21 7.15 -4.75
CA TYR A 106 -14.32 7.84 -5.69
C TYR A 106 -13.62 9.04 -5.07
N LYS A 107 -14.28 9.77 -4.17
CA LYS A 107 -13.67 10.86 -3.40
C LYS A 107 -12.45 10.37 -2.59
N GLN A 108 -12.58 9.25 -1.89
CA GLN A 108 -11.47 8.69 -1.12
C GLN A 108 -10.42 8.06 -2.02
N ALA A 109 -10.83 7.40 -3.11
CA ALA A 109 -9.92 6.87 -4.12
C ALA A 109 -9.00 7.96 -4.68
N LEU A 110 -9.59 9.07 -5.16
CA LEU A 110 -8.87 10.24 -5.67
C LEU A 110 -7.96 10.86 -4.60
N HIS A 111 -8.41 10.95 -3.36
CA HIS A 111 -7.58 11.45 -2.26
C HIS A 111 -6.29 10.62 -2.10
N PHE A 112 -6.43 9.30 -2.00
CA PHE A 112 -5.29 8.40 -1.84
C PHE A 112 -4.39 8.33 -3.08
N TYR A 113 -4.96 8.34 -4.29
CA TYR A 113 -4.18 8.41 -5.52
C TYR A 113 -3.38 9.71 -5.62
N ARG A 114 -3.95 10.86 -5.28
CA ARG A 114 -3.22 12.13 -5.24
C ARG A 114 -2.08 12.11 -4.24
N LEU A 115 -2.30 11.56 -3.04
CA LEU A 115 -1.23 11.42 -2.03
C LEU A 115 -0.06 10.56 -2.54
N ALA A 116 -0.36 9.41 -3.14
CA ALA A 116 0.67 8.53 -3.70
C ALA A 116 1.37 9.17 -4.91
N ALA A 117 0.61 9.82 -5.80
CA ALA A 117 1.13 10.46 -6.99
C ALA A 117 2.05 11.65 -6.67
N ASN A 118 1.70 12.46 -5.65
CA ASN A 118 2.54 13.55 -5.18
C ASN A 118 3.87 13.08 -4.54
N GLN A 119 3.94 11.82 -4.12
CA GLN A 119 5.20 11.18 -3.67
C GLN A 119 5.97 10.52 -4.82
N GLY A 120 5.49 10.60 -6.06
CA GLY A 120 6.14 10.01 -7.24
C GLY A 120 5.70 8.58 -7.58
N HIS A 121 4.61 8.07 -7.01
CA HIS A 121 4.15 6.72 -7.32
C HIS A 121 3.67 6.62 -8.77
N THR A 122 4.44 5.95 -9.63
CA THR A 122 4.21 5.88 -11.07
C THR A 122 2.80 5.40 -11.45
N LEU A 123 2.29 4.36 -10.79
CA LEU A 123 0.94 3.85 -11.08
C LEU A 123 -0.17 4.79 -10.59
N ALA A 124 0.09 5.59 -9.55
CA ALA A 124 -0.89 6.56 -9.06
C ALA A 124 -0.92 7.78 -9.98
N ILE A 125 0.26 8.25 -10.42
CA ILE A 125 0.39 9.30 -11.44
C ILE A 125 -0.35 8.90 -12.72
N LYS A 126 -0.10 7.68 -13.21
CA LYS A 126 -0.80 7.14 -14.38
C LYS A 126 -2.32 7.13 -14.16
N ARG A 127 -2.79 6.64 -13.00
CA ARG A 127 -4.23 6.63 -12.69
C ARG A 127 -4.81 8.04 -12.68
N MET A 128 -4.14 9.01 -12.07
CA MET A 128 -4.58 10.42 -12.04
C MET A 128 -4.67 11.01 -13.45
N ARG A 129 -3.67 10.77 -14.29
CA ARG A 129 -3.71 11.17 -15.71
C ARG A 129 -4.89 10.54 -16.43
N ASP A 130 -5.10 9.23 -16.28
CA ASP A 130 -6.18 8.52 -16.97
C ASP A 130 -7.56 9.02 -16.50
N VAL A 131 -7.72 9.32 -15.20
CA VAL A 131 -8.94 9.94 -14.64
C VAL A 131 -9.28 11.26 -15.34
N TYR A 132 -8.31 12.16 -15.46
CA TYR A 132 -8.54 13.46 -16.11
C TYR A 132 -8.55 13.38 -17.64
N HIS A 133 -7.92 12.37 -18.24
CA HIS A 133 -7.95 12.20 -19.69
C HIS A 133 -9.32 11.69 -20.16
N HIS A 134 -9.93 10.75 -19.41
CA HIS A 134 -11.19 10.11 -19.80
C HIS A 134 -12.42 10.64 -19.05
N GLY A 135 -12.25 11.39 -17.96
CA GLY A 135 -13.36 11.81 -17.11
C GLY A 135 -13.93 10.66 -16.27
N GLU A 136 -13.08 10.02 -15.47
CA GLU A 136 -13.46 8.90 -14.59
C GLU A 136 -13.62 9.35 -13.14
N LEU A 137 -14.14 8.47 -12.26
CA LEU A 137 -14.25 8.72 -10.82
C LEU A 137 -15.01 10.02 -10.47
N ASP A 138 -16.10 10.28 -11.18
CA ASP A 138 -16.94 11.50 -11.10
C ASP A 138 -16.20 12.81 -11.43
N MET A 139 -15.08 12.73 -12.14
CA MET A 139 -14.37 13.90 -12.67
C MET A 139 -14.74 14.12 -14.13
N LEU A 140 -14.75 15.39 -14.56
CA LEU A 140 -14.81 15.71 -15.98
C LEU A 140 -13.42 15.57 -16.62
N PRO A 141 -13.36 15.27 -17.93
CA PRO A 141 -12.10 15.32 -18.66
C PRO A 141 -11.47 16.71 -18.57
N ASP A 142 -10.17 16.76 -18.27
CA ASP A 142 -9.34 17.95 -18.19
C ASP A 142 -7.94 17.61 -18.74
N PRO A 143 -7.68 17.88 -20.04
CA PRO A 143 -6.40 17.59 -20.67
C PRO A 143 -5.22 18.34 -20.03
N GLU A 144 -5.44 19.54 -19.49
CA GLU A 144 -4.38 20.33 -18.84
C GLU A 144 -3.97 19.68 -17.53
N GLU A 145 -4.94 19.28 -16.71
CA GLU A 145 -4.68 18.60 -15.45
C GLU A 145 -4.08 17.20 -15.69
N ALA A 146 -4.54 16.48 -16.72
CA ALA A 146 -3.93 15.22 -17.14
C ALA A 146 -2.45 15.39 -17.50
N GLN A 147 -2.10 16.45 -18.24
CA GLN A 147 -0.72 16.79 -18.56
C GLN A 147 0.09 17.16 -17.32
N ARG A 148 -0.47 17.96 -16.39
CA ARG A 148 0.19 18.26 -15.10
C ARG A 148 0.54 17.01 -14.30
N TRP A 149 -0.34 16.00 -14.31
CA TRP A 149 -0.02 14.71 -13.70
C TRP A 149 1.05 13.96 -14.49
N ALA A 150 1.00 13.97 -15.83
CA ALA A 150 2.03 13.36 -16.67
C ALA A 150 3.43 13.96 -16.43
N ASP A 151 3.52 15.27 -16.24
CA ASP A 151 4.78 15.99 -15.98
C ASP A 151 5.40 15.62 -14.62
N LYS A 152 4.61 15.08 -13.68
CA LYS A 152 5.10 14.55 -12.40
C LYS A 152 5.72 13.16 -12.53
N GLN A 153 5.55 12.48 -13.66
CA GLN A 153 6.13 11.16 -13.86
C GLN A 153 7.67 11.28 -13.86
N PRO A 154 8.39 10.57 -12.96
CA PRO A 154 9.84 10.59 -13.01
C PRO A 154 10.28 10.03 -14.37
N ALA A 155 11.19 10.75 -15.04
CA ALA A 155 11.75 10.32 -16.31
C ALA A 155 12.21 8.87 -16.17
N LEU A 156 11.71 7.98 -17.03
CA LEU A 156 12.22 6.62 -17.09
C LEU A 156 13.72 6.73 -17.39
N PRO A 157 14.61 6.06 -16.64
CA PRO A 157 15.98 5.91 -17.10
C PRO A 157 15.90 5.25 -18.47
N VAL A 158 16.36 5.97 -19.49
CA VAL A 158 16.58 5.39 -20.81
C VAL A 158 17.65 4.32 -20.61
N LEU A 159 17.26 3.05 -20.76
CA LEU A 159 18.15 1.90 -20.65
C LEU A 159 19.15 1.90 -21.82
#